data_AF-A0A7S1DA21-F1
#
_entry.id   AF-A0A7S1DA21-F1
#
_cell.length_a   1.000
_cell.length_b   1.000
_cell.length_c   1.000
_cell.angle_alpha   90.00
_cell.angle_beta   90.00
_cell.angle_gamma   90.00
#
_symmetry.space_group_name_H-M   'P 1'
#
loop_
_entity.id
_entity.type
_entity.pdbx_description
1 polymer ?
#
loop_
_entity_poly.entity_id
_entity_poly.type
_entity_poly.pdbx_seq_one_letter_code
_entity_poly.pdbx_strand_id
1 'polypeptide(L)'
;MMNGKEIVGAVTGLFCLFALYGKGTSPASIGEEGFGNKCVKQNRFGRAVEIAYNRIVNNTPSVSRQPFSVEQWDDTIDEDLTDRDRVFIAHEYGTANSVFEFGIGESALIANHVGVKRYAGIDSNATLIGEIRNQVGKHFSFYFADTGPYKEGDQESKRFLPKIALNYQVHPLQTELSAFDVYKVDGRWKEPSMVLSFLHASARGAPHSDTRVLMHDCSRTDNNKGVKRSELLFADNLLDIANHSAHYY
;
A
#
# COMPACT_ATOMS: atom_id res chain seq x y z
N MET A 1 -22.00 41.55 22.26
CA MET A 1 -21.37 41.96 20.98
C MET A 1 -19.87 41.83 21.14
N MET A 2 -19.30 40.71 20.68
CA MET A 2 -17.85 40.55 20.48
C MET A 2 -17.68 39.86 19.13
N ASN A 3 -17.16 40.63 18.18
CA ASN A 3 -16.66 40.18 16.89
C ASN A 3 -15.18 39.84 17.06
N GLY A 4 -14.69 38.79 16.38
CA GLY A 4 -13.24 38.70 16.15
C GLY A 4 -12.68 37.32 15.83
N LYS A 5 -13.02 36.79 14.65
CA LYS A 5 -12.16 35.95 13.78
C LYS A 5 -11.29 34.88 14.46
N GLU A 6 -11.80 33.65 14.50
CA GLU A 6 -10.93 32.48 14.45
C GLU A 6 -10.43 32.29 13.01
N ILE A 7 -9.10 32.23 12.88
CA ILE A 7 -8.39 31.86 11.67
C ILE A 7 -8.48 30.33 11.58
N VAL A 8 -9.36 29.82 10.71
CA VAL A 8 -9.31 28.43 10.28
C VAL A 8 -8.22 28.31 9.22
N GLY A 9 -7.01 28.00 9.66
CA GLY A 9 -5.96 27.48 8.80
C GLY A 9 -6.30 26.02 8.48
N ALA A 10 -6.69 25.75 7.23
CA ALA A 10 -6.83 24.39 6.73
C ALA A 10 -5.43 23.75 6.65
N VAL A 11 -5.16 22.79 7.53
CA VAL A 11 -3.93 21.99 7.51
C VAL A 11 -4.24 20.67 6.81
N THR A 12 -3.52 20.43 5.73
CA THR A 12 -3.58 19.27 4.83
C THR A 12 -2.84 18.08 5.45
N GLY A 13 -3.56 16.97 5.56
CA GLY A 13 -3.10 15.66 6.00
C GLY A 13 -4.35 14.77 5.97
N LEU A 14 -4.65 14.20 4.80
CA LEU A 14 -5.88 13.47 4.55
C LEU A 14 -5.56 12.16 3.85
N PHE A 15 -5.73 11.06 4.57
CA PHE A 15 -5.89 9.75 3.95
C PHE A 15 -7.24 9.68 3.24
N CYS A 16 -7.24 9.27 1.97
CA CYS A 16 -8.46 8.76 1.36
C CYS A 16 -8.53 7.26 1.62
N LEU A 17 -9.55 6.84 2.37
CA LEU A 17 -9.93 5.45 2.48
C LEU A 17 -10.77 5.07 1.25
N PHE A 18 -10.20 4.25 0.38
CA PHE A 18 -10.94 3.67 -0.73
C PHE A 18 -11.49 2.31 -0.28
N ALA A 19 -12.79 2.28 0.02
CA ALA A 19 -13.55 1.06 0.11
C ALA A 19 -14.43 0.97 -1.15
N LEU A 20 -14.17 -0.01 -2.02
CA LEU A 20 -15.07 -0.31 -3.13
C LEU A 20 -16.35 -0.92 -2.56
N TYR A 21 -17.30 -0.06 -2.16
CA TYR A 21 -18.65 -0.45 -1.77
C TYR A 21 -19.48 -0.77 -3.02
N GLY A 22 -19.48 -2.02 -3.44
CA GLY A 22 -20.58 -2.56 -4.22
C GLY A 22 -21.80 -2.73 -3.31
N LYS A 23 -22.73 -1.76 -3.29
CA LYS A 23 -24.07 -2.03 -2.74
C LYS A 23 -24.67 -3.18 -3.54
N GLY A 24 -24.99 -4.26 -2.84
CA GLY A 24 -25.49 -5.49 -3.44
C GLY A 24 -26.70 -5.25 -4.35
N THR A 25 -26.52 -5.54 -5.62
CA THR A 25 -27.44 -6.47 -6.27
C THR A 25 -26.95 -7.85 -5.91
N SER A 26 -27.83 -8.70 -5.37
CA SER A 26 -27.61 -10.15 -5.36
C SER A 26 -27.08 -10.52 -6.74
N PRO A 27 -25.93 -11.22 -6.87
CA PRO A 27 -25.43 -11.59 -8.17
C PRO A 27 -26.57 -12.32 -8.85
N ALA A 28 -27.07 -11.74 -9.96
CA ALA A 28 -27.71 -12.55 -10.98
C ALA A 28 -26.78 -13.75 -11.15
N SER A 29 -27.34 -14.96 -11.09
CA SER A 29 -26.60 -16.20 -11.30
C SER A 29 -25.93 -16.15 -12.68
N ILE A 30 -24.79 -15.48 -12.77
CA ILE A 30 -23.81 -15.66 -13.80
C ILE A 30 -23.41 -17.11 -13.59
N GLY A 31 -23.76 -17.94 -14.56
CA GLY A 31 -23.62 -19.38 -14.46
C GLY A 31 -22.26 -19.72 -13.86
N GLU A 32 -22.28 -20.65 -12.91
CA GLU A 32 -21.11 -21.36 -12.41
C GLU A 32 -20.48 -22.21 -13.53
N GLU A 33 -20.22 -21.62 -14.71
CA GLU A 33 -19.13 -22.08 -15.55
C GLU A 33 -17.86 -21.63 -14.83
N GLY A 34 -17.53 -22.41 -13.80
CA GLY A 34 -16.34 -22.23 -13.02
C GLY A 34 -15.18 -22.04 -13.98
N PHE A 35 -14.38 -21.01 -13.70
CA PHE A 35 -12.94 -21.16 -13.84
C PHE A 35 -12.56 -22.36 -12.99
N GLY A 36 -12.78 -23.55 -13.56
CA GLY A 36 -12.49 -24.81 -12.92
C GLY A 36 -11.08 -24.67 -12.46
N ASN A 37 -10.86 -24.97 -11.18
CA ASN A 37 -9.56 -25.27 -10.61
C ASN A 37 -8.97 -26.43 -11.42
N LYS A 38 -8.56 -26.19 -12.67
CA LYS A 38 -7.47 -26.91 -13.29
C LYS A 38 -6.36 -26.61 -12.34
N CYS A 39 -6.12 -27.57 -11.44
CA CYS A 39 -4.96 -27.65 -10.59
C CYS A 39 -3.77 -27.45 -11.54
N VAL A 40 -3.34 -26.19 -11.69
CA VAL A 40 -2.15 -25.85 -12.44
C VAL A 40 -1.09 -26.57 -11.66
N LYS A 41 -0.60 -27.68 -12.21
CA LYS A 41 0.41 -28.50 -11.55
C LYS A 41 1.54 -27.55 -11.19
N GLN A 42 1.65 -27.22 -9.90
CA GLN A 42 2.71 -26.34 -9.43
C GLN A 42 4.02 -26.99 -9.85
N ASN A 43 4.82 -26.24 -10.60
CA ASN A 43 6.17 -26.68 -10.91
C ASN A 43 6.99 -26.72 -9.61
N ARG A 44 8.13 -27.43 -9.62
CA ARG A 44 8.97 -27.59 -8.44
C ARG A 44 9.43 -26.25 -7.84
N PHE A 45 9.59 -25.24 -8.69
CA PHE A 45 9.96 -23.89 -8.26
C PHE A 45 8.84 -23.22 -7.46
N GLY A 46 7.60 -23.24 -7.96
CA GLY A 46 6.43 -22.72 -7.25
C GLY A 46 6.25 -23.36 -5.87
N ARG A 47 6.46 -24.69 -5.80
CA ARG A 47 6.45 -25.41 -4.51
C ARG A 47 7.56 -24.95 -3.56
N ALA A 48 8.76 -24.69 -4.08
CA ALA A 48 9.87 -24.20 -3.26
C ALA A 48 9.59 -22.79 -2.70
N VAL A 49 9.02 -21.91 -3.53
CA VAL A 49 8.58 -20.56 -3.11
C VAL A 49 7.52 -20.65 -2.02
N GLU A 50 6.51 -21.50 -2.19
CA GLU A 50 5.45 -21.70 -1.19
C GLU A 50 5.99 -22.24 0.13
N ILE A 51 6.89 -23.23 0.10
CA ILE A 51 7.52 -23.77 1.31
C ILE A 51 8.31 -22.67 2.05
N ALA A 52 9.11 -21.88 1.32
CA ALA A 52 9.88 -20.80 1.90
C ALA A 52 8.97 -19.72 2.52
N TYR A 53 7.93 -19.33 1.79
CA TYR A 53 6.94 -18.35 2.22
C TYR A 53 6.22 -18.79 3.50
N ASN A 54 5.65 -20.00 3.49
CA ASN A 54 4.91 -20.54 4.64
C ASN A 54 5.82 -20.72 5.85
N ARG A 55 7.11 -21.02 5.65
CA ARG A 55 8.07 -21.06 6.76
C ARG A 55 8.25 -19.70 7.40
N ILE A 56 8.29 -18.60 6.64
CA ILE A 56 8.43 -17.26 7.21
C ILE A 56 7.14 -16.84 7.91
N VAL A 57 5.99 -16.99 7.24
CA VAL A 57 4.69 -16.58 7.79
C VAL A 57 4.34 -17.36 9.06
N ASN A 58 4.53 -18.69 9.07
CA ASN A 58 4.18 -19.51 10.23
C ASN A 58 5.12 -19.34 11.43
N ASN A 59 6.33 -18.80 11.21
CA ASN A 59 7.29 -18.52 12.28
C ASN A 59 7.37 -17.03 12.62
N THR A 60 6.39 -16.24 12.16
CA THR A 60 6.29 -14.83 12.53
C THR A 60 6.03 -14.72 14.03
N PRO A 61 6.84 -13.94 14.77
CA PRO A 61 6.68 -13.82 16.21
C PRO A 61 5.32 -13.24 16.58
N SER A 62 4.69 -13.79 17.62
CA SER A 62 3.50 -13.20 18.21
C SER A 62 3.92 -12.01 19.06
N VAL A 63 3.92 -10.82 18.45
CA VAL A 63 4.16 -9.56 19.18
C VAL A 63 2.87 -9.14 19.87
N SER A 64 2.96 -8.77 21.15
CA SER A 64 1.81 -8.18 21.85
C SER A 64 1.50 -6.83 21.25
N ARG A 65 0.25 -6.63 20.81
CA ARG A 65 -0.26 -5.33 20.35
C ARG A 65 -0.04 -4.29 21.44
N GLN A 66 0.53 -3.15 21.07
CA GLN A 66 0.64 -1.99 21.95
C GLN A 66 -0.33 -0.90 21.48
N PRO A 67 -1.01 -0.20 22.40
CA PRO A 67 -1.72 1.01 22.06
C PRO A 67 -0.71 2.07 21.58
N PHE A 68 -1.16 2.94 20.68
CA PHE A 68 -0.38 4.06 20.20
C PHE A 68 -0.84 5.36 20.89
N SER A 69 0.11 6.21 21.27
CA SER A 69 -0.10 7.53 21.87
C SER A 69 0.92 8.47 21.27
N VAL A 70 0.44 9.58 20.68
CA VAL A 70 1.30 10.60 20.07
C VAL A 70 2.20 11.25 21.12
N GLU A 71 1.69 11.42 22.34
CA GLU A 71 2.41 12.03 23.45
C GLU A 71 3.65 11.22 23.88
N GLN A 72 3.65 9.92 23.56
CA GLN A 72 4.73 8.98 23.89
C GLN A 72 5.57 8.61 22.67
N TRP A 73 5.30 9.21 21.50
CA TRP A 73 5.93 8.86 20.24
C TRP A 73 7.10 9.80 19.95
N ASP A 74 8.33 9.31 20.19
CA ASP A 74 9.58 10.04 19.94
C ASP A 74 10.32 9.57 18.68
N ASP A 75 9.91 8.43 18.12
CA ASP A 75 10.52 7.82 16.93
C ASP A 75 10.07 8.53 15.64
N THR A 76 10.69 9.68 15.35
CA THR A 76 10.50 10.42 14.11
C THR A 76 11.75 10.34 13.24
N ILE A 77 11.60 9.73 12.05
CA ILE A 77 12.64 9.64 11.01
C ILE A 77 12.30 10.47 9.79
N ASP A 78 11.03 10.84 9.64
CA ASP A 78 10.49 11.62 8.54
C ASP A 78 9.35 12.49 9.08
N GLU A 79 9.31 13.76 8.70
CA GLU A 79 8.34 14.74 9.23
C GLU A 79 7.02 14.76 8.44
N ASP A 80 6.86 13.87 7.46
CA ASP A 80 5.74 13.89 6.51
C ASP A 80 4.39 13.42 7.10
N LEU A 81 4.36 12.77 8.27
CA LEU A 81 3.11 12.42 8.95
C LEU A 81 2.70 13.50 9.95
N THR A 82 1.42 13.90 9.92
CA THR A 82 0.83 14.69 11.02
C THR A 82 0.45 13.78 12.19
N ASP A 83 0.26 14.34 13.40
CA ASP A 83 -0.20 13.56 14.56
C ASP A 83 -1.53 12.83 14.30
N ARG A 84 -2.40 13.46 13.50
CA ARG A 84 -3.65 12.85 13.05
C ARG A 84 -3.39 11.63 12.17
N ASP A 85 -2.47 11.73 11.23
CA ASP A 85 -2.06 10.63 10.35
C ASP A 85 -1.48 9.48 11.16
N ARG A 86 -0.60 9.79 12.12
CA ARG A 86 -0.02 8.80 13.05
C ARG A 86 -1.09 8.03 13.80
N VAL A 87 -2.05 8.71 14.43
CA VAL A 87 -3.16 8.06 15.16
C VAL A 87 -4.01 7.20 14.23
N PHE A 88 -4.32 7.70 13.03
CA PHE A 88 -5.11 6.96 12.06
C PHE A 88 -4.40 5.68 11.58
N ILE A 89 -3.14 5.79 11.15
CA ILE A 89 -2.32 4.65 10.73
C ILE A 89 -2.20 3.64 11.88
N ALA A 90 -1.89 4.11 13.08
CA ALA A 90 -1.73 3.24 14.24
C ALA A 90 -3.02 2.48 14.58
N HIS A 91 -4.18 3.11 14.43
CA HIS A 91 -5.47 2.45 14.58
C HIS A 91 -5.66 1.34 13.54
N GLU A 92 -5.50 1.67 12.25
CA GLU A 92 -5.66 0.72 11.16
C GLU A 92 -4.68 -0.47 11.31
N TYR A 93 -3.41 -0.19 11.60
CA TYR A 93 -2.36 -1.21 11.77
C TYR A 93 -2.50 -2.03 13.05
N GLY A 94 -2.99 -1.42 14.12
CA GLY A 94 -3.27 -2.10 15.38
C GLY A 94 -4.34 -3.18 15.24
N THR A 95 -5.27 -3.01 14.29
CA THR A 95 -6.31 -4.00 13.98
C THR A 95 -5.92 -5.01 12.89
N ALA A 96 -5.02 -4.63 11.98
CA ALA A 96 -4.58 -5.47 10.85
C ALA A 96 -3.53 -6.51 11.26
N ASN A 97 -3.70 -7.79 10.91
CA ASN A 97 -2.66 -8.81 11.09
C ASN A 97 -1.52 -8.63 10.09
N SER A 98 -1.81 -8.03 8.93
CA SER A 98 -0.85 -7.86 7.87
C SER A 98 -0.99 -6.56 7.10
N VAL A 99 0.15 -5.94 6.82
CA VAL A 99 0.28 -4.63 6.16
C VAL A 99 1.27 -4.73 5.01
N PHE A 100 0.92 -4.13 3.87
CA PHE A 100 1.84 -3.84 2.78
C PHE A 100 1.95 -2.33 2.54
N GLU A 101 3.16 -1.78 2.41
CA GLU A 101 3.38 -0.36 2.11
C GLU A 101 4.08 -0.13 0.77
N PHE A 102 3.54 0.78 -0.04
CA PHE A 102 4.30 1.49 -1.07
C PHE A 102 4.77 2.82 -0.48
N GLY A 103 6.09 3.05 -0.42
CA GLY A 103 6.65 4.19 0.31
C GLY A 103 6.82 3.83 1.77
N ILE A 104 8.05 3.54 2.17
CA ILE A 104 8.39 3.15 3.54
C ILE A 104 8.88 4.41 4.26
N GLY A 105 8.27 4.71 5.41
CA GLY A 105 8.69 5.81 6.27
C GLY A 105 8.35 5.54 7.73
N GLU A 106 7.97 6.60 8.45
CA GLU A 106 7.55 6.52 9.86
C GLU A 106 6.42 5.50 10.10
N SER A 107 5.54 5.27 9.12
CA SER A 107 4.47 4.27 9.21
C SER A 107 4.96 2.83 9.48
N ALA A 108 6.17 2.49 9.03
CA ALA A 108 6.79 1.20 9.32
C ALA A 108 7.16 1.05 10.80
N LEU A 109 7.60 2.14 11.45
CA LEU A 109 7.87 2.15 12.88
C LEU A 109 6.58 2.02 13.69
N ILE A 110 5.52 2.74 13.28
CA ILE A 110 4.19 2.61 13.86
C ILE A 110 3.71 1.16 13.75
N ALA A 111 3.85 0.53 12.59
CA ALA A 111 3.50 -0.88 12.38
C ALA A 111 4.23 -1.82 13.35
N ASN A 112 5.52 -1.56 13.59
CA ASN A 112 6.31 -2.33 14.54
C ASN A 112 5.83 -2.12 15.98
N HIS A 113 5.61 -0.86 16.38
CA HIS A 113 5.12 -0.49 17.71
C HIS A 113 3.77 -1.13 18.03
N VAL A 114 2.78 -1.00 17.13
CA VAL A 114 1.46 -1.60 17.32
C VAL A 114 1.43 -3.11 17.07
N GLY A 115 2.59 -3.74 16.84
CA GLY A 115 2.74 -5.19 16.77
C GLY A 115 2.12 -5.84 15.54
N VAL A 116 2.24 -5.22 14.36
CA VAL A 116 1.85 -5.85 13.09
C VAL A 116 2.64 -7.15 12.91
N LYS A 117 1.92 -8.25 12.67
CA LYS A 117 2.53 -9.58 12.55
C LYS A 117 3.25 -9.72 11.22
N ARG A 118 2.57 -9.51 10.09
CA ARG A 118 3.20 -9.62 8.77
C ARG A 118 3.26 -8.26 8.11
N TYR A 119 4.47 -7.71 8.02
CA TYR A 119 4.71 -6.45 7.34
C TYR A 119 5.60 -6.68 6.12
N ALA A 120 5.23 -6.04 5.01
CA ALA A 120 6.07 -5.91 3.84
C ALA A 120 6.03 -4.46 3.34
N GLY A 121 7.13 -3.93 2.82
CA GLY A 121 7.14 -2.61 2.22
C GLY A 121 8.14 -2.47 1.09
N ILE A 122 7.89 -1.55 0.17
CA ILE A 122 8.78 -1.21 -0.95
C ILE A 122 9.12 0.28 -0.91
N ASP A 123 10.41 0.59 -1.06
CA ASP A 123 10.87 1.97 -1.28
C ASP A 123 11.93 2.06 -2.39
N SER A 124 12.12 3.28 -2.89
CA SER A 124 13.17 3.67 -3.82
C SER A 124 14.43 4.24 -3.13
N ASN A 125 14.36 4.53 -1.83
CA ASN A 125 15.46 5.02 -1.02
C ASN A 125 16.09 3.88 -0.23
N ALA A 126 17.23 3.36 -0.71
CA ALA A 126 17.96 2.27 -0.06
C ALA A 126 18.48 2.63 1.34
N THR A 127 18.83 3.91 1.57
CA THR A 127 19.32 4.39 2.86
C THR A 127 18.21 4.33 3.90
N LEU A 128 17.04 4.88 3.57
CA LEU A 128 15.87 4.88 4.45
C LEU A 128 15.41 3.46 4.81
N ILE A 129 15.40 2.54 3.83
CA ILE A 129 15.14 1.11 4.09
C ILE A 129 16.13 0.56 5.13
N GLY A 130 17.42 0.87 4.98
CA GLY A 130 18.45 0.42 5.91
C GLY A 130 18.24 0.95 7.33
N GLU A 131 17.92 2.24 7.45
CA GLU A 131 17.66 2.92 8.73
C GLU A 131 16.45 2.34 9.45
N ILE A 132 15.33 2.18 8.74
CA ILE A 132 14.10 1.60 9.30
C ILE A 132 14.31 0.15 9.70
N ARG A 133 14.98 -0.65 8.87
CA ARG A 133 15.25 -2.06 9.16
C ARG A 133 16.04 -2.27 10.45
N ASN A 134 16.88 -1.31 10.83
CA ASN A 134 17.65 -1.36 12.07
C ASN A 134 16.81 -1.04 13.32
N GLN A 135 15.62 -0.46 13.15
CA GLN A 135 14.74 -0.01 14.23
C GLN A 135 13.52 -0.94 14.44
N VAL A 136 13.15 -1.73 13.42
CA VAL A 136 11.98 -2.63 13.49
C VAL A 136 12.35 -4.09 13.74
N GLY A 137 11.34 -4.92 14.05
CA GLY A 137 11.46 -6.35 14.19
C GLY A 137 11.98 -7.05 12.91
N LYS A 138 12.82 -8.07 13.10
CA LYS A 138 13.46 -8.83 12.00
C LYS A 138 12.49 -9.58 11.09
N HIS A 139 11.22 -9.71 11.49
CA HIS A 139 10.17 -10.37 10.73
C HIS A 139 9.55 -9.45 9.66
N PHE A 140 9.86 -8.15 9.66
CA PHE A 140 9.44 -7.23 8.62
C PHE A 140 10.23 -7.49 7.33
N SER A 141 9.52 -7.52 6.21
CA SER A 141 10.11 -7.68 4.89
C SER A 141 10.22 -6.34 4.18
N PHE A 142 11.38 -6.08 3.59
CA PHE A 142 11.65 -4.84 2.88
C PHE A 142 12.16 -5.14 1.48
N TYR A 143 11.56 -4.48 0.51
CA TYR A 143 11.95 -4.52 -0.88
C TYR A 143 12.57 -3.17 -1.24
N PHE A 144 13.59 -3.21 -2.09
CA PHE A 144 14.18 -2.03 -2.70
C PHE A 144 13.88 -2.05 -4.19
N ALA A 145 13.36 -0.94 -4.72
CA ALA A 145 13.20 -0.74 -6.15
C ALA A 145 14.18 0.32 -6.65
N ASP A 146 15.09 -0.10 -7.50
CA ASP A 146 15.91 0.84 -8.26
C ASP A 146 15.03 1.61 -9.26
N THR A 147 14.81 2.88 -8.96
CA THR A 147 14.09 3.84 -9.80
C THR A 147 15.03 4.83 -10.48
N GLY A 148 16.35 4.57 -10.45
CA GLY A 148 17.40 5.52 -10.79
C GLY A 148 17.87 6.33 -9.58
N PRO A 149 18.74 7.34 -9.79
CA PRO A 149 19.26 8.15 -8.70
C PRO A 149 18.13 8.78 -7.88
N TYR A 150 18.10 8.48 -6.59
CA TYR A 150 17.19 9.11 -5.65
C TYR A 150 17.50 10.61 -5.57
N LYS A 151 16.46 11.43 -5.72
CA LYS A 151 16.50 12.87 -5.41
C LYS A 151 15.31 13.18 -4.53
N GLU A 152 15.60 13.89 -3.45
CA GLU A 152 14.62 14.43 -2.51
C GLU A 152 13.69 15.42 -3.25
N GLY A 153 12.40 15.35 -2.96
CA GLY A 153 11.40 16.24 -3.55
C GLY A 153 11.10 15.99 -5.03
N ASP A 154 10.51 14.83 -5.35
CA ASP A 154 9.65 14.50 -6.51
C ASP A 154 9.98 15.01 -7.92
N GLN A 155 11.15 15.60 -8.12
CA GLN A 155 11.69 15.91 -9.42
C GLN A 155 12.19 14.61 -9.99
N GLU A 156 11.24 13.88 -10.58
CA GLU A 156 11.47 12.77 -11.49
C GLU A 156 12.79 12.99 -12.19
N SER A 157 13.77 12.15 -11.88
CA SER A 157 14.95 12.10 -12.73
C SER A 157 14.38 11.87 -14.13
N LYS A 158 14.64 12.78 -15.07
CA LYS A 158 13.98 12.85 -16.40
C LYS A 158 14.20 11.60 -17.28
N ARG A 159 14.66 10.50 -16.69
CA ARG A 159 14.91 9.19 -17.26
C ARG A 159 14.17 8.16 -16.41
N PHE A 160 12.92 7.89 -16.78
CA PHE A 160 12.23 6.70 -16.29
C PHE A 160 13.04 5.47 -16.70
N LEU A 161 13.48 4.68 -15.72
CA LEU A 161 14.04 3.37 -16.04
C LEU A 161 12.93 2.51 -16.68
N PRO A 162 13.20 1.78 -17.78
CA PRO A 162 12.16 1.03 -18.49
C PRO A 162 11.41 -0.01 -17.66
N LYS A 163 11.98 -0.44 -16.53
CA LYS A 163 11.44 -1.51 -15.67
C LYS A 163 10.82 -0.99 -14.36
N ILE A 164 10.54 0.30 -14.25
CA ILE A 164 10.11 0.90 -12.99
C ILE A 164 8.78 0.37 -12.48
N ALA A 165 7.78 0.17 -13.37
CA ALA A 165 6.52 -0.50 -13.04
C ALA A 165 6.76 -1.86 -12.42
N LEU A 166 7.59 -2.65 -13.11
CA LEU A 166 7.90 -4.01 -12.70
C LEU A 166 8.58 -4.00 -11.33
N ASN A 167 9.61 -3.18 -11.16
CA ASN A 167 10.45 -3.19 -9.96
C ASN A 167 9.73 -2.63 -8.74
N TYR A 168 9.05 -1.49 -8.86
CA TYR A 168 8.43 -0.80 -7.72
C TYR A 168 7.03 -1.32 -7.43
N GLN A 169 6.22 -1.55 -8.46
CA GLN A 169 4.78 -1.75 -8.27
C GLN A 169 4.38 -3.23 -8.24
N VAL A 170 4.96 -4.03 -9.13
CA VAL A 170 4.51 -5.41 -9.37
C VAL A 170 5.34 -6.44 -8.60
N HIS A 171 6.67 -6.36 -8.70
CA HIS A 171 7.58 -7.35 -8.12
C HIS A 171 7.36 -7.61 -6.63
N PRO A 172 7.25 -6.59 -5.73
CA PRO A 172 7.08 -6.87 -4.31
C PRO A 172 5.75 -7.56 -3.98
N LEU A 173 4.70 -7.34 -4.78
CA LEU A 173 3.42 -8.04 -4.63
C LEU A 173 3.46 -9.47 -5.20
N GLN A 174 4.26 -9.72 -6.24
CA GLN A 174 4.41 -11.06 -6.82
C GLN A 174 5.06 -12.05 -5.85
N THR A 175 5.96 -11.58 -4.98
CA THR A 175 6.64 -12.40 -3.97
C THR A 175 5.78 -12.68 -2.74
N GLU A 176 4.69 -11.93 -2.57
CA GLU A 176 3.73 -12.11 -1.49
C GLU A 176 2.60 -13.06 -1.91
N LEU A 177 2.57 -14.26 -1.34
CA LEU A 177 1.62 -15.30 -1.73
C LEU A 177 0.23 -15.16 -1.10
N SER A 178 0.09 -14.29 -0.09
CA SER A 178 -1.17 -14.04 0.63
C SER A 178 -1.54 -12.56 0.59
N ALA A 179 -2.83 -12.27 0.43
CA ALA A 179 -3.36 -10.90 0.54
C ALA A 179 -3.06 -10.28 1.90
N PHE A 180 -2.90 -8.97 1.95
CA PHE A 180 -2.75 -8.19 3.18
C PHE A 180 -4.10 -7.63 3.63
N ASP A 181 -4.24 -7.37 4.93
CA ASP A 181 -5.45 -6.75 5.46
C ASP A 181 -5.48 -5.26 5.10
N VAL A 182 -4.32 -4.62 5.13
CA VAL A 182 -4.13 -3.21 4.79
C VAL A 182 -3.03 -3.04 3.75
N TYR A 183 -3.30 -2.24 2.73
CA TYR A 183 -2.33 -1.74 1.78
C TYR A 183 -2.22 -0.21 1.94
N LYS A 184 -1.07 0.31 2.36
CA LYS A 184 -0.80 1.75 2.38
C LYS A 184 -0.06 2.16 1.12
N VAL A 185 -0.51 3.24 0.50
CA VAL A 185 0.06 3.82 -0.70
C VAL A 185 0.49 5.25 -0.38
N ASP A 186 1.78 5.40 -0.17
CA ASP A 186 2.42 6.65 0.25
C ASP A 186 3.82 6.82 -0.36
N GLY A 187 3.99 6.29 -1.56
CA GLY A 187 5.23 6.32 -2.28
C GLY A 187 5.06 6.93 -3.65
N ARG A 188 5.92 6.50 -4.58
CA ARG A 188 5.84 6.93 -5.98
C ARG A 188 4.72 6.18 -6.72
N TRP A 189 4.16 6.83 -7.75
CA TRP A 189 3.11 6.25 -8.61
C TRP A 189 1.91 5.73 -7.80
N LYS A 190 1.29 6.61 -6.99
CA LYS A 190 0.28 6.23 -5.99
C LYS A 190 -0.93 5.53 -6.65
N GLU A 191 -1.49 6.06 -7.73
CA GLU A 191 -2.69 5.51 -8.39
C GLU A 191 -2.50 4.08 -8.91
N PRO A 192 -1.52 3.79 -9.80
CA PRO A 192 -1.29 2.42 -10.23
C PRO A 192 -0.92 1.47 -9.09
N SER A 193 -0.22 1.94 -8.05
CA SER A 193 0.06 1.13 -6.86
C SER A 193 -1.20 0.76 -6.08
N MET A 194 -2.13 1.72 -5.93
CA MET A 194 -3.46 1.50 -5.34
C MET A 194 -4.27 0.46 -6.14
N VAL A 195 -4.30 0.57 -7.48
CA VAL A 195 -5.05 -0.41 -8.30
C VAL A 195 -4.42 -1.81 -8.19
N LEU A 196 -3.09 -1.90 -8.17
CA LEU A 196 -2.39 -3.16 -7.96
C LEU A 196 -2.64 -3.76 -6.58
N SER A 197 -2.82 -2.95 -5.53
CA SER A 197 -3.25 -3.44 -4.21
C SER A 197 -4.58 -4.19 -4.28
N PHE A 198 -5.59 -3.60 -4.95
CA PHE A 198 -6.89 -4.25 -5.13
C PHE A 198 -6.78 -5.55 -5.95
N LEU A 199 -6.03 -5.51 -7.06
CA LEU A 199 -5.83 -6.68 -7.91
C LEU A 199 -5.09 -7.81 -7.19
N HIS A 200 -4.06 -7.48 -6.42
CA HIS A 200 -3.35 -8.45 -5.60
C HIS A 200 -4.27 -9.06 -4.55
N ALA A 201 -5.00 -8.24 -3.77
CA ALA A 201 -5.95 -8.74 -2.78
C ALA A 201 -6.98 -9.70 -3.39
N SER A 202 -7.58 -9.30 -4.53
CA SER A 202 -8.53 -10.12 -5.28
C SER A 202 -7.91 -11.42 -5.79
N ALA A 203 -6.73 -11.36 -6.41
CA ALA A 203 -6.02 -12.53 -6.93
C ALA A 203 -5.57 -13.53 -5.84
N ARG A 204 -5.45 -13.07 -4.59
CA ARG A 204 -5.15 -13.91 -3.41
C ARG A 204 -6.40 -14.32 -2.63
N GLY A 205 -7.60 -14.02 -3.14
CA GLY A 205 -8.88 -14.46 -2.56
C GLY A 205 -9.28 -13.72 -1.29
N ALA A 206 -8.77 -12.51 -1.06
CA ALA A 206 -9.21 -11.72 0.09
C ALA A 206 -10.64 -11.22 -0.10
N PRO A 207 -11.47 -11.27 0.97
CA PRO A 207 -12.79 -10.66 0.93
C PRO A 207 -12.65 -9.14 0.86
N HIS A 208 -13.44 -8.53 -0.03
CA HIS A 208 -13.42 -7.07 -0.21
C HIS A 208 -13.85 -6.31 1.05
N SER A 209 -14.63 -6.92 1.94
CA SER A 209 -15.06 -6.31 3.21
C SER A 209 -13.92 -6.12 4.21
N ASP A 210 -12.87 -6.92 4.09
CA ASP A 210 -11.81 -6.99 5.10
C ASP A 210 -10.49 -6.41 4.58
N THR A 211 -10.42 -6.11 3.27
CA THR A 211 -9.27 -5.48 2.63
C THR A 211 -9.42 -3.96 2.63
N ARG A 212 -8.41 -3.25 3.10
CA ARG A 212 -8.36 -1.78 3.08
C ARG A 212 -7.19 -1.31 2.24
N VAL A 213 -7.42 -0.29 1.42
CA VAL A 213 -6.36 0.44 0.72
C VAL A 213 -6.38 1.89 1.18
N LEU A 214 -5.29 2.32 1.81
CA LEU A 214 -5.09 3.65 2.37
C LEU A 214 -4.18 4.43 1.42
N MET A 215 -4.63 5.58 0.92
CA MET A 215 -3.81 6.43 0.06
C MET A 215 -3.54 7.75 0.78
N HIS A 216 -2.26 8.09 0.98
CA HIS A 216 -1.82 9.30 1.69
C HIS A 216 -1.63 10.47 0.74
N ASP A 217 -1.67 11.70 1.26
CA ASP A 217 -1.66 12.97 0.52
C ASP A 217 -2.71 13.06 -0.59
N CYS A 218 -3.87 12.46 -0.35
CA CYS A 218 -4.99 12.60 -1.25
C CYS A 218 -5.62 13.97 -1.06
N SER A 219 -5.09 14.98 -1.75
CA SER A 219 -5.82 16.22 -1.93
C SER A 219 -7.00 15.94 -2.86
N ARG A 220 -8.21 16.36 -2.47
CA ARG A 220 -9.42 16.24 -3.31
C ARG A 220 -9.31 17.03 -4.63
N THR A 221 -8.22 17.78 -4.83
CA THR A 221 -7.97 18.81 -5.82
C THR A 221 -9.13 19.79 -6.01
N ASP A 222 -8.86 21.04 -5.70
CA ASP A 222 -9.43 22.17 -6.43
C ASP A 222 -9.43 21.83 -7.94
N ASN A 223 -10.59 22.02 -8.58
CA ASN A 223 -11.04 21.51 -9.88
C ASN A 223 -10.12 21.69 -11.13
N ASN A 224 -8.84 22.06 -11.01
CA ASN A 224 -7.98 22.49 -12.12
C ASN A 224 -6.61 21.79 -12.24
N LYS A 225 -6.23 20.87 -11.35
CA LYS A 225 -5.03 20.04 -11.54
C LYS A 225 -5.46 18.58 -11.68
N GLY A 226 -5.98 18.24 -12.86
CA GLY A 226 -6.32 16.86 -13.17
C GLY A 226 -5.15 15.93 -12.84
N VAL A 227 -5.47 14.73 -12.36
CA VAL A 227 -4.53 13.61 -12.22
C VAL A 227 -3.57 13.65 -13.41
N LYS A 228 -2.25 13.66 -13.15
CA LYS A 228 -1.28 13.78 -14.23
C LYS A 228 -1.54 12.65 -15.21
N ARG A 229 -1.98 13.00 -16.42
CA ARG A 229 -2.37 12.05 -17.47
C ARG A 229 -1.30 10.97 -17.72
N SER A 230 -0.02 11.28 -17.44
CA SER A 230 1.09 10.34 -17.51
C SER A 230 1.01 9.16 -16.53
N GLU A 231 0.53 9.37 -15.30
CA GLU A 231 0.38 8.31 -14.29
C GLU A 231 -0.80 7.40 -14.63
N LEU A 232 -1.90 7.99 -15.13
CA LEU A 232 -3.04 7.24 -15.64
C LEU A 232 -2.70 6.45 -16.91
N LEU A 233 -1.97 7.02 -17.87
CA LEU A 233 -1.52 6.31 -19.07
C LEU A 233 -0.61 5.12 -18.74
N PHE A 234 0.15 5.20 -17.66
CA PHE A 234 1.02 4.10 -17.22
C PHE A 234 0.21 2.99 -16.54
N ALA A 235 -0.74 3.35 -15.67
CA ALA A 235 -1.71 2.42 -15.11
C ALA A 235 -2.52 1.72 -16.21
N ASP A 236 -2.96 2.49 -17.21
CA ASP A 236 -3.72 2.03 -18.36
C ASP A 236 -2.95 1.01 -19.21
N ASN A 237 -1.67 1.28 -19.51
CA ASN A 237 -0.83 0.32 -20.24
C ASN A 237 -0.55 -0.98 -19.46
N LEU A 238 -0.51 -0.92 -18.12
CA LEU A 238 -0.24 -2.09 -17.29
C LEU A 238 -1.48 -2.95 -17.09
N LEU A 239 -2.65 -2.31 -16.98
CA LEU A 239 -3.88 -2.91 -16.51
C LEU A 239 -4.98 -2.97 -17.59
N ASP A 240 -4.70 -2.43 -18.77
CA ASP A 240 -5.60 -2.35 -19.91
C ASP A 240 -6.97 -1.72 -19.53
N ILE A 241 -6.92 -0.70 -18.67
CA ILE A 241 -8.12 -0.11 -18.02
C ILE A 241 -9.04 0.50 -19.07
N ALA A 242 -8.52 1.17 -20.09
CA ALA A 242 -9.25 1.82 -21.16
C ALA A 242 -9.91 0.82 -22.12
N ASN A 243 -9.32 -0.37 -22.32
CA ASN A 243 -9.97 -1.41 -23.13
C ASN A 243 -10.99 -2.22 -22.31
N HIS A 244 -10.86 -2.30 -20.98
CA HIS A 244 -11.88 -2.89 -20.10
C HIS A 244 -13.01 -1.92 -19.74
N SER A 245 -12.76 -0.61 -19.77
CA SER A 245 -13.77 0.43 -19.66
C SER A 245 -14.26 0.86 -21.04
N ALA A 246 -14.94 -0.07 -21.72
CA ALA A 246 -15.82 0.32 -22.81
C ALA A 246 -16.75 1.45 -22.33
N HIS A 247 -16.55 2.64 -22.89
CA HIS A 247 -17.31 3.88 -22.68
C HIS A 247 -17.05 4.66 -21.39
N TYR A 248 -16.03 5.52 -21.41
CA TYR A 248 -16.17 6.87 -20.83
C TYR A 248 -16.52 7.84 -21.96
N TYR A 249 -17.81 8.19 -22.07
CA TYR A 249 -18.27 9.40 -22.74
C TYR A 249 -18.28 10.55 -21.74
#